data_AF-A0A2N2TYR3-F1
#
_entry.id   AF-A0A2N2TYR3-F1
#
_cell.length_a   1.000
_cell.length_b   1.000
_cell.length_c   1.000
_cell.angle_alpha   90.00
_cell.angle_beta   90.00
_cell.angle_gamma   90.00
#
_symmetry.space_group_name_H-M   'P 1'
#
loop_
_entity.id
_entity.type
_entity.pdbx_description
1 polymer ?
#
loop_
_entity_poly.entity_id
_entity_poly.type
_entity_poly.pdbx_seq_one_letter_code
_entity_poly.pdbx_strand_id
1 'polypeptide(L)'
;MTDIEHATGQAMPPQGLVGYTHVIYGLHAFSAVTGLLGTTFIVTAFLSGWPSIIAVVMNYIKRGETQGTFLESHFRWQIRTFWFALLWVAIAVLAGLTLVGLPLAILIAVASGVWVLYRIVRGWLRLVSEKGMPSAA
;
A
#
# COMPACT_ATOMS: atom_id res chain seq x y z
N MET A 1 -32.18 -11.79 15.32
CA MET A 1 -31.67 -10.93 14.22
C MET A 1 -30.57 -10.12 14.86
N THR A 2 -29.31 -10.55 14.89
CA THR A 2 -28.45 -11.00 13.79
C THR A 2 -27.26 -11.82 14.34
N ASP A 3 -27.38 -13.14 14.39
CA ASP A 3 -26.24 -14.03 14.68
C ASP A 3 -25.89 -14.82 13.41
N ILE A 4 -25.40 -14.09 12.41
CA ILE A 4 -24.64 -14.66 11.29
C ILE A 4 -23.22 -14.07 11.43
N GLU A 5 -22.54 -14.39 12.51
CA GLU A 5 -21.11 -14.09 12.63
C GLU A 5 -20.36 -14.99 11.64
N HIS A 6 -20.09 -14.41 10.47
CA HIS A 6 -18.93 -14.63 9.60
C HIS A 6 -18.22 -15.99 9.74
N ALA A 7 -18.39 -16.84 8.72
CA ALA A 7 -17.84 -18.18 8.53
C ALA A 7 -16.28 -18.32 8.50
N THR A 8 -15.51 -17.50 9.22
CA THR A 8 -14.03 -17.50 9.20
C THR A 8 -13.35 -17.52 10.58
N GLY A 9 -14.09 -17.48 11.69
CA GLY A 9 -13.51 -17.58 13.04
C GLY A 9 -12.57 -16.42 13.41
N GLN A 10 -12.65 -15.29 12.72
CA GLN A 10 -11.84 -14.10 12.99
C GLN A 10 -12.55 -13.17 13.96
N ALA A 11 -11.80 -12.59 14.89
CA ALA A 11 -12.33 -11.61 15.85
C ALA A 11 -12.66 -10.28 15.15
N MET A 12 -13.63 -9.56 15.71
CA MET A 12 -13.90 -8.18 15.28
C MET A 12 -12.71 -7.28 15.63
N PRO A 13 -12.29 -6.39 14.70
CA PRO A 13 -11.20 -5.47 14.98
C PRO A 13 -11.57 -4.43 16.06
N PRO A 14 -10.57 -3.96 16.85
CA PRO A 14 -10.76 -2.86 17.80
C PRO A 14 -11.42 -1.63 17.14
N GLN A 15 -12.23 -0.91 17.92
CA GLN A 15 -12.95 0.27 17.43
C GLN A 15 -11.99 1.29 16.78
N GLY A 16 -12.37 1.81 15.62
CA GLY A 16 -11.59 2.79 14.87
C GLY A 16 -10.42 2.23 14.04
N LEU A 17 -10.02 0.96 14.22
CA LEU A 17 -8.89 0.38 13.50
C LEU A 17 -9.18 0.18 12.00
N VAL A 18 -10.45 -0.03 11.63
CA VAL A 18 -10.90 -0.02 10.23
C VAL A 18 -10.70 1.36 9.60
N GLY A 19 -11.09 2.43 10.30
CA GLY A 19 -10.86 3.81 9.87
C GLY A 19 -9.37 4.13 9.73
N TYR A 20 -8.56 3.67 10.68
CA TYR A 20 -7.10 3.77 10.60
C TYR A 20 -6.54 3.09 9.34
N THR A 21 -7.08 1.93 8.98
CA THR A 21 -6.67 1.19 7.77
C THR A 21 -7.07 1.93 6.49
N HIS A 22 -8.22 2.63 6.48
CA HIS A 22 -8.60 3.52 5.37
C HIS A 22 -7.63 4.70 5.22
N VAL A 23 -7.22 5.32 6.33
CA VAL A 23 -6.22 6.41 6.32
C VAL A 23 -4.90 5.91 5.72
N ILE A 24 -4.43 4.73 6.12
CA ILE A 24 -3.21 4.11 5.55
C ILE A 24 -3.34 3.91 4.03
N TYR A 25 -4.47 3.37 3.55
CA TYR A 25 -4.69 3.24 2.11
C TYR A 25 -4.72 4.59 1.39
N GLY A 26 -5.36 5.60 1.99
CA GLY A 26 -5.39 6.97 1.45
C GLY A 26 -4.01 7.60 1.34
N LEU A 27 -3.15 7.44 2.36
CA LEU A 27 -1.78 7.93 2.34
C LEU A 27 -0.94 7.27 1.24
N HIS A 28 -1.03 5.94 1.09
CA HIS A 28 -0.36 5.24 -0.01
C HIS A 28 -0.91 5.65 -1.38
N ALA A 29 -2.22 5.82 -1.51
CA ALA A 29 -2.86 6.25 -2.74
C ALA A 29 -2.39 7.66 -3.14
N PHE A 30 -2.37 8.59 -2.20
CA PHE A 30 -1.88 9.94 -2.41
C PHE A 30 -0.44 9.94 -2.92
N SER A 31 0.45 9.17 -2.26
CA SER A 31 1.83 8.98 -2.71
C SER A 31 1.93 8.38 -4.11
N ALA A 32 1.16 7.34 -4.42
CA ALA A 32 1.20 6.67 -5.71
C ALA A 32 0.68 7.56 -6.85
N VAL A 33 -0.41 8.28 -6.63
CA VAL A 33 -1.00 9.20 -7.62
C VAL A 33 -0.08 10.40 -7.87
N THR A 34 0.44 11.03 -6.81
CA THR A 34 1.38 12.15 -6.94
C THR A 34 2.69 11.73 -7.59
N GLY A 35 3.20 10.54 -7.26
CA GLY A 35 4.39 9.96 -7.87
C GLY A 35 4.22 9.61 -9.35
N LEU A 36 3.04 9.13 -9.77
CA LEU A 36 2.76 8.77 -11.17
C LEU A 36 2.50 10.00 -12.06
N LEU A 37 1.86 11.04 -11.51
CA LEU A 37 1.54 12.27 -12.25
C LEU A 37 2.69 13.28 -12.29
N GLY A 38 3.69 13.14 -11.40
CA GLY A 38 4.81 14.08 -11.30
C GLY A 38 5.92 13.75 -12.31
N THR A 39 5.94 14.41 -13.47
CA THR A 39 7.07 14.29 -14.43
C THR A 39 8.10 15.43 -14.37
N THR A 40 7.89 16.56 -13.69
CA THR A 40 8.91 17.61 -13.51
C THR A 40 8.57 18.52 -12.31
N PHE A 41 9.61 19.05 -11.66
CA PHE A 41 9.70 19.99 -10.53
C PHE A 41 10.00 19.37 -9.15
N ILE A 42 11.12 19.84 -8.58
CA ILE A 42 11.71 19.56 -7.26
C ILE A 42 10.68 19.58 -6.11
N VAL A 43 9.52 20.19 -6.31
CA VAL A 43 8.40 20.30 -5.36
C VAL A 43 7.58 19.00 -5.23
N THR A 44 7.44 18.18 -6.28
CA THR A 44 6.63 16.94 -6.21
C THR A 44 7.39 15.75 -5.61
N ALA A 45 8.72 15.69 -5.76
CA ALA A 45 9.56 14.69 -5.12
C ALA A 45 9.51 14.75 -3.59
N PHE A 46 9.36 15.96 -3.03
CA PHE A 46 9.17 16.18 -1.60
C PHE A 46 7.77 15.83 -1.10
N LEU A 47 6.78 15.68 -1.98
CA LEU A 47 5.38 15.39 -1.61
C LEU A 47 4.99 13.92 -1.81
N SER A 48 5.66 13.20 -2.69
CA SER A 48 5.24 11.84 -3.08
C SER A 48 5.69 10.75 -2.11
N GLY A 49 6.89 10.85 -1.51
CA GLY A 49 7.46 9.76 -0.70
C GLY A 49 6.97 9.69 0.75
N TRP A 50 6.96 10.84 1.45
CA TRP A 50 6.75 10.87 2.90
C TRP A 50 5.37 10.39 3.38
N PRO A 51 4.23 10.58 2.66
CA PRO A 51 2.94 10.08 3.13
C PRO A 51 2.94 8.55 3.20
N SER A 52 3.54 7.87 2.20
CA SER A 52 3.70 6.43 2.20
C SER A 52 4.65 5.92 3.28
N ILE A 53 5.65 6.72 3.67
CA ILE A 53 6.53 6.39 4.81
C ILE A 53 5.74 6.48 6.12
N ILE A 54 4.93 7.54 6.31
CA ILE A 54 4.03 7.64 7.47
C ILE A 54 3.09 6.43 7.51
N ALA A 55 2.49 6.08 6.38
CA ALA A 55 1.58 4.95 6.27
C ALA A 55 2.22 3.60 6.66
N VAL A 56 3.46 3.33 6.26
CA VAL A 56 4.15 2.09 6.66
C VAL A 56 4.54 2.11 8.15
N VAL A 57 4.92 3.27 8.70
CA VAL A 57 5.20 3.41 10.13
C VAL A 57 3.93 3.17 10.95
N MET A 58 2.80 3.77 10.55
CA MET A 58 1.48 3.53 11.13
C MET A 58 1.12 2.04 11.11
N ASN A 59 1.38 1.35 10.00
CA ASN A 59 1.22 -0.10 9.91
C ASN A 59 2.02 -0.83 10.98
N TYR A 60 3.32 -0.55 11.12
CA TYR A 60 4.14 -1.25 12.11
C TYR A 60 3.73 -0.97 13.55
N ILE A 61 3.35 0.27 13.88
CA ILE A 61 2.88 0.65 15.21
C ILE A 61 1.61 -0.13 15.59
N LYS A 62 0.63 -0.20 14.68
CA LYS A 62 -0.68 -0.80 14.96
C LYS A 62 -0.82 -2.27 14.56
N ARG A 63 0.21 -2.87 13.96
CA ARG A 63 0.20 -4.27 13.51
C ARG A 63 -0.19 -5.25 14.62
N GLY A 64 0.29 -5.03 15.85
CA GLY A 64 -0.02 -5.90 16.99
C GLY A 64 -1.52 -5.99 17.29
N GLU A 65 -2.25 -4.89 17.11
CA GLU A 65 -3.69 -4.77 17.41
C GLU A 65 -4.58 -5.43 16.36
N THR A 66 -4.01 -5.85 15.23
CA THR A 66 -4.76 -6.47 14.12
C THR A 66 -4.80 -7.99 14.17
N GLN A 67 -4.02 -8.63 15.06
CA GLN A 67 -3.87 -10.08 15.09
C GLN A 67 -5.21 -10.79 15.32
N GLY A 68 -5.44 -11.86 14.55
CA GLY A 68 -6.68 -12.65 14.66
C GLY A 68 -7.92 -11.96 14.05
N THR A 69 -7.76 -10.76 13.48
CA THR A 69 -8.80 -10.04 12.74
C THR A 69 -8.53 -10.08 11.24
N PHE A 70 -9.52 -9.74 10.43
CA PHE A 70 -9.32 -9.63 8.98
C PHE A 70 -8.29 -8.54 8.60
N LEU A 71 -8.10 -7.52 9.45
CA LEU A 71 -7.15 -6.42 9.22
C LEU A 71 -5.69 -6.88 9.25
N GLU A 72 -5.37 -8.00 9.91
CA GLU A 72 -4.01 -8.54 9.93
C GLU A 72 -3.45 -8.73 8.51
N SER A 73 -4.32 -9.25 7.63
CA SER A 73 -4.01 -9.49 6.24
C SER A 73 -3.85 -8.19 5.43
N HIS A 74 -4.59 -7.13 5.78
CA HIS A 74 -4.45 -5.80 5.18
C HIS A 74 -3.13 -5.15 5.55
N PHE A 75 -2.77 -5.16 6.83
CA PHE A 75 -1.50 -4.60 7.29
C PHE A 75 -0.30 -5.31 6.65
N ARG A 76 -0.34 -6.66 6.61
CA ARG A 76 0.67 -7.45 5.90
C ARG A 76 0.73 -7.12 4.41
N TRP A 77 -0.42 -6.91 3.76
CA TRP A 77 -0.50 -6.53 2.35
C TRP A 77 0.08 -5.14 2.08
N GLN A 78 -0.25 -4.14 2.91
CA GLN A 78 0.23 -2.77 2.80
C GLN A 78 1.74 -2.69 3.03
N ILE A 79 2.25 -3.31 4.10
CA ILE A 79 3.69 -3.40 4.39
C ILE A 79 4.45 -4.04 3.22
N ARG A 80 3.99 -5.18 2.70
CA ARG A 80 4.64 -5.83 1.54
C ARG A 80 4.63 -4.92 0.31
N THR A 81 3.51 -4.25 0.04
CA THR A 81 3.39 -3.34 -1.10
C THR A 81 4.39 -2.19 -0.99
N PHE A 82 4.56 -1.62 0.21
CA PHE A 82 5.57 -0.58 0.46
C PHE A 82 6.98 -1.07 0.13
N TRP A 83 7.41 -2.20 0.68
CA TRP A 83 8.78 -2.69 0.48
C TRP A 83 9.07 -3.12 -0.95
N PHE A 84 8.10 -3.73 -1.64
CA PHE A 84 8.25 -4.02 -3.07
C PHE A 84 8.27 -2.75 -3.92
N ALA A 85 7.45 -1.74 -3.59
CA ALA A 85 7.49 -0.46 -4.29
C ALA A 85 8.86 0.22 -4.10
N LEU A 86 9.38 0.25 -2.88
CA LEU A 86 10.72 0.78 -2.59
C LEU A 86 11.81 0.03 -3.37
N LEU A 87 11.73 -1.30 -3.45
CA LEU A 87 12.65 -2.12 -4.23
C LEU A 87 12.59 -1.75 -5.73
N TRP A 88 11.40 -1.65 -6.32
CA TRP A 88 11.26 -1.29 -7.73
C TRP A 88 11.75 0.13 -8.03
N VAL A 89 11.52 1.08 -7.12
CA VAL A 89 12.09 2.43 -7.22
C VAL A 89 13.61 2.38 -7.20
N ALA A 90 14.22 1.60 -6.29
CA ALA A 90 15.68 1.45 -6.25
C ALA A 90 16.23 0.85 -7.56
N ILE A 91 15.57 -0.18 -8.11
CA ILE A 91 15.95 -0.79 -9.39
C ILE A 91 15.83 0.22 -10.54
N ALA A 92 14.74 0.98 -10.60
CA ALA A 92 14.54 2.00 -11.63
C ALA A 92 15.61 3.10 -11.54
N VAL A 93 15.94 3.57 -10.34
CA VAL A 93 17.01 4.56 -10.12
C VAL A 93 18.36 4.00 -10.60
N LEU A 94 18.71 2.78 -10.23
CA LEU A 94 19.97 2.14 -10.65
C LEU A 94 20.05 1.97 -12.18
N ALA A 95 18.96 1.54 -12.82
CA ALA A 95 18.89 1.44 -14.29
C ALA A 95 19.04 2.83 -14.94
N GLY A 96 18.43 3.86 -14.35
CA GLY A 96 18.44 5.23 -14.83
C GLY A 96 19.75 5.98 -14.67
N LEU A 97 20.74 5.42 -13.97
CA LEU A 97 22.09 6.01 -13.86
C LEU A 97 22.85 6.04 -15.19
N THR A 98 22.38 5.30 -16.19
CA THR A 98 22.98 5.26 -17.53
C THR A 98 22.02 5.78 -18.58
N LEU A 99 22.54 6.44 -19.62
CA LEU A 99 21.71 6.92 -20.75
C LEU A 99 20.99 5.77 -21.47
N VAL A 100 21.63 4.61 -21.58
CA VAL A 100 21.05 3.42 -22.21
C VAL A 100 20.00 2.74 -21.33
N GLY A 101 20.16 2.80 -20.00
CA GLY A 101 19.22 2.23 -19.04
C GLY A 101 18.04 3.15 -18.70
N LEU A 102 18.06 4.42 -19.11
CA LEU A 102 16.98 5.37 -18.86
C LEU A 102 15.61 4.94 -19.44
N PRO A 103 15.49 4.43 -20.69
CA PRO A 103 14.22 3.90 -21.19
C PRO A 103 13.71 2.72 -20.34
N LEU A 104 14.61 1.84 -19.90
CA LEU A 104 14.27 0.73 -19.01
C LEU A 104 13.81 1.22 -17.64
N ALA A 105 14.47 2.23 -17.08
CA ALA A 105 14.09 2.84 -15.81
C ALA A 105 12.66 3.42 -15.86
N ILE A 106 12.31 4.11 -16.95
CA ILE A 106 10.96 4.66 -17.15
C ILE A 106 9.93 3.53 -17.22
N LEU A 107 10.21 2.46 -17.97
CA LEU A 107 9.31 1.30 -18.05
C LEU A 107 9.11 0.64 -16.68
N ILE A 108 10.17 0.45 -15.91
CA ILE A 108 10.09 -0.10 -14.55
C ILE A 108 9.28 0.83 -13.63
N ALA A 109 9.50 2.15 -13.70
CA ALA A 109 8.78 3.12 -12.90
C ALA A 109 7.27 3.13 -13.22
N VAL A 110 6.88 3.13 -14.50
CA VAL A 110 5.47 3.10 -14.91
C VAL A 110 4.82 1.77 -14.53
N ALA A 111 5.46 0.64 -14.82
CA ALA A 111 4.93 -0.68 -14.50
C ALA A 111 4.75 -0.87 -12.99
N SER A 112 5.73 -0.45 -12.19
CA SER A 112 5.64 -0.50 -10.72
C SER A 112 4.57 0.46 -10.18
N GLY A 113 4.43 1.66 -10.74
CA GLY A 113 3.37 2.60 -10.38
C GLY A 113 1.97 2.04 -10.62
N VAL A 114 1.72 1.48 -11.80
CA VAL A 114 0.45 0.81 -12.14
C VAL A 114 0.20 -0.38 -11.21
N TRP A 115 1.23 -1.19 -10.94
CA TRP A 115 1.13 -2.32 -10.02
C TRP A 115 0.78 -1.88 -8.58
N VAL A 116 1.42 -0.83 -8.05
CA VAL A 116 1.10 -0.26 -6.74
C VAL A 116 -0.35 0.25 -6.69
N LEU A 117 -0.79 1.01 -7.70
CA LEU A 117 -2.18 1.50 -7.77
C LEU A 117 -3.19 0.35 -7.74
N TYR A 118 -2.95 -0.70 -8.55
CA TYR A 118 -3.77 -1.90 -8.52
C TYR A 118 -3.84 -2.53 -7.11
N ARG A 119 -2.69 -2.67 -6.44
CA ARG A 119 -2.58 -3.26 -5.09
C ARG A 119 -3.35 -2.45 -4.05
N ILE A 120 -3.30 -1.12 -4.16
CA ILE A 120 -4.01 -0.19 -3.27
C ILE A 120 -5.51 -0.29 -3.52
N VAL A 121 -5.97 -0.13 -4.76
CA VAL A 121 -7.40 -0.21 -5.13
C VAL A 121 -7.99 -1.55 -4.71
N ARG A 122 -7.32 -2.66 -5.03
CA ARG A 122 -7.79 -3.99 -4.64
C ARG A 122 -7.87 -4.16 -3.13
N GLY A 123 -6.88 -3.65 -2.40
CA GLY A 123 -6.85 -3.72 -0.95
C GLY A 123 -7.96 -2.89 -0.30
N TRP A 124 -8.20 -1.70 -0.83
CA TRP A 124 -9.20 -0.77 -0.33
C TRP A 124 -10.62 -1.27 -0.60
N LEU A 125 -10.91 -1.80 -1.80
CA LEU A 125 -12.22 -2.39 -2.11
C LEU A 125 -12.58 -3.56 -1.20
N ARG A 126 -11.59 -4.37 -0.82
CA ARG A 126 -11.80 -5.47 0.13
C ARG A 126 -12.03 -4.98 1.55
N LEU A 127 -11.35 -3.90 1.95
CA LEU A 127 -11.57 -3.25 3.25
C LEU A 127 -12.98 -2.69 3.36
N VAL A 128 -13.49 -2.03 2.31
CA VAL A 128 -14.89 -1.55 2.24
C VAL A 128 -15.89 -2.69 2.36
N SER A 129 -15.51 -3.88 1.89
CA SER A 129 -16.33 -5.08 2.00
C SER A 129 -16.11 -5.85 3.31
N GLU A 130 -15.30 -5.33 4.24
CA GLU A 130 -14.87 -5.98 5.48
C GLU A 130 -14.33 -7.41 5.27
N LYS A 131 -13.61 -7.61 4.16
CA LYS A 131 -13.01 -8.89 3.79
C LYS A 131 -11.50 -8.81 3.87
N GLY A 132 -10.89 -9.78 4.53
CA GLY A 132 -9.43 -9.91 4.55
C GLY A 132 -8.82 -10.07 3.14
N MET A 133 -7.54 -9.73 3.01
CA MET A 133 -6.75 -9.97 1.82
C MET A 133 -6.55 -11.47 1.58
N PRO A 134 -6.58 -11.94 0.33
CA PRO A 134 -6.26 -13.35 0.03
C PRO A 134 -4.83 -13.63 0.48
N SER A 135 -4.65 -14.42 1.53
CA SER A 135 -3.38 -15.07 1.83
C SER A 135 -3.30 -16.36 1.02
N ALA A 136 -2.14 -16.64 0.43
CA ALA A 136 -1.80 -18.04 0.18
C ALA A 136 -1.78 -18.72 1.55
N ALA A 137 -2.65 -19.72 1.71
CA ALA A 137 -2.74 -20.57 2.90
C ALA A 137 -1.39 -21.26 3.16
#